data_AF-D7UZS5-F1
#
_entry.id   AF-D7UZS5-F1
#
_cell.length_a   1.000
_cell.length_b   1.000
_cell.length_c   1.000
_cell.angle_alpha   90.00
_cell.angle_beta   90.00
_cell.angle_gamma   90.00
#
_symmetry.space_group_name_H-M   'P 1'
#
loop_
_entity.id
_entity.type
_entity.pdbx_description
1 polymer ?
#
loop_
_entity_poly.entity_id
_entity_poly.type
_entity_poly.pdbx_seq_one_letter_code
_entity_poly.pdbx_strand_id
1 'polypeptide(L)'
;MSRKAIQEDIMEDKEKERIAANIAIYMKWNGYTERTFAQATKLSQATLKAITTNKTMKPVKFKKYVEKISANLGLDNEYFTREQAEITAAPIQYSDENKLHLGDEKLSAISLLLKISEIHYK
;
A
#
# COMPACT_ATOMS: atom_id res chain seq x y z
N MET A 1 -4.21 26.99 28.78
CA MET A 1 -4.06 25.60 28.32
C MET A 1 -3.03 25.55 27.19
N SER A 2 -2.19 24.52 27.22
CA SER A 2 -0.83 24.42 26.66
C SER A 2 -0.69 24.59 25.13
N ARG A 3 0.27 25.42 24.68
CA ARG A 3 0.79 25.43 23.29
C ARG A 3 1.62 24.18 22.95
N LYS A 4 2.04 23.38 23.93
CA LYS A 4 2.80 22.13 23.68
C LYS A 4 1.96 21.04 23.02
N ALA A 5 0.64 21.02 23.21
CA ALA A 5 -0.24 20.01 22.62
C ALA A 5 -0.52 20.23 21.11
N ILE A 6 -0.07 21.35 20.53
CA ILE A 6 -0.26 21.66 19.10
C ILE A 6 0.92 21.14 18.25
N GLN A 7 2.03 20.76 18.90
CA GLN A 7 3.26 20.35 18.21
C GLN A 7 3.32 18.84 17.87
N GLU A 8 2.42 18.02 18.43
CA GLU A 8 2.60 16.55 18.47
C GLU A 8 1.96 15.73 17.32
N ASP A 9 1.37 16.33 16.28
CA ASP A 9 0.81 15.53 15.16
C ASP A 9 0.98 16.21 13.79
N ILE A 10 2.10 16.93 13.61
CA ILE A 10 2.52 17.41 12.29
C ILE A 10 3.39 16.31 11.67
N MET A 11 2.79 15.52 10.78
CA MET A 11 3.56 14.64 9.91
C MET A 11 4.45 15.51 9.01
N GLU A 12 5.76 15.35 9.13
CA GLU A 12 6.73 16.05 8.28
C GLU A 12 6.51 15.67 6.81
N ASP A 13 6.78 16.59 5.89
CA ASP A 13 6.56 16.31 4.46
C ASP A 13 7.42 15.15 3.95
N LYS A 14 8.64 14.96 4.49
CA LYS A 14 9.49 13.81 4.18
C LYS A 14 8.86 12.47 4.61
N GLU A 15 8.17 12.47 5.75
CA GLU A 15 7.51 11.28 6.26
C GLU A 15 6.30 10.91 5.38
N LYS A 16 5.56 11.91 4.92
CA LYS A 16 4.49 11.70 3.94
C LYS A 16 5.00 11.15 2.62
N GLU A 17 6.15 11.65 2.13
CA GLU A 17 6.79 11.12 0.92
C GLU A 17 7.16 9.64 1.08
N ARG A 18 7.74 9.27 2.22
CA ARG A 18 8.11 7.89 2.52
C ARG A 18 6.90 6.96 2.57
N ILE A 19 5.84 7.36 3.28
CA ILE A 19 4.60 6.58 3.36
C ILE A 19 3.93 6.47 1.98
N ALA A 20 3.92 7.55 1.19
CA ALA A 20 3.39 7.53 -0.18
C ALA A 20 4.17 6.56 -1.07
N ALA A 21 5.50 6.55 -0.96
CA ALA A 21 6.37 5.61 -1.67
C ALA A 21 6.10 4.16 -1.24
N ASN A 22 5.94 3.91 0.06
CA ASN A 22 5.60 2.59 0.60
C ASN A 22 4.27 2.07 0.04
N ILE A 23 3.24 2.92 -0.04
CA ILE A 23 1.95 2.56 -0.64
C ILE A 23 2.12 2.24 -2.13
N ALA A 24 2.87 3.05 -2.88
CA ALA A 24 3.13 2.82 -4.30
C ALA A 24 3.89 1.51 -4.55
N ILE A 25 4.85 1.18 -3.68
CA ILE A 25 5.58 -0.09 -3.71
C ILE A 25 4.63 -1.24 -3.44
N TYR A 26 3.86 -1.18 -2.36
CA TYR A 26 2.89 -2.21 -2.03
C TYR A 26 1.93 -2.49 -3.20
N MET A 27 1.41 -1.43 -3.84
CA MET A 27 0.57 -1.54 -5.03
C MET A 27 1.28 -2.34 -6.14
N LYS A 28 2.51 -1.96 -6.47
CA LYS A 28 3.29 -2.59 -7.55
C LYS A 28 3.59 -4.06 -7.26
N TRP A 29 4.03 -4.36 -6.03
CA TRP A 29 4.44 -5.71 -5.62
C TRP A 29 3.27 -6.68 -5.50
N ASN A 30 2.10 -6.18 -5.07
CA ASN A 30 0.88 -6.98 -4.99
C ASN A 30 0.08 -6.99 -6.30
N GLY A 31 0.62 -6.43 -7.38
CA GLY A 31 -0.03 -6.46 -8.70
C GLY A 31 -1.33 -5.65 -8.77
N TYR A 32 -1.43 -4.54 -8.04
CA TYR A 32 -2.55 -3.61 -8.21
C TYR A 32 -2.26 -2.55 -9.27
N THR A 33 -3.28 -2.23 -10.05
CA THR A 33 -3.35 -0.96 -10.81
C THR A 33 -3.97 0.12 -9.93
N GLU A 34 -3.85 1.40 -10.32
CA GLU A 34 -4.57 2.48 -9.63
C GLU A 34 -6.07 2.20 -9.54
N ARG A 35 -6.66 1.60 -10.58
CA ARG A 35 -8.09 1.25 -10.61
C ARG A 35 -8.43 0.15 -9.62
N THR A 36 -7.69 -0.95 -9.63
CA THR A 36 -8.00 -2.08 -8.75
C THR A 36 -7.64 -1.80 -7.30
N PHE A 37 -6.59 -1.01 -7.06
CA PHE A 37 -6.29 -0.53 -5.72
C PHE A 37 -7.37 0.44 -5.18
N ALA A 38 -7.94 1.29 -6.04
CA ALA A 38 -9.07 2.14 -5.68
C ALA A 38 -10.28 1.32 -5.22
N GLN A 39 -10.57 0.22 -5.91
CA GLN A 39 -11.64 -0.70 -5.54
C GLN A 39 -11.35 -1.40 -4.21
N ALA A 40 -10.15 -1.97 -4.05
CA ALA A 40 -9.74 -2.66 -2.82
C ALA A 40 -9.77 -1.73 -1.59
N THR A 41 -9.28 -0.50 -1.74
CA THR A 41 -9.21 0.49 -0.64
C THR A 41 -10.49 1.32 -0.48
N LYS A 42 -11.51 1.13 -1.33
CA LYS A 42 -12.75 1.92 -1.36
C LYS A 42 -12.49 3.43 -1.42
N LEU A 43 -11.43 3.85 -2.10
CA LEU A 43 -11.08 5.25 -2.34
C LEU A 43 -11.25 5.59 -3.81
N SER A 44 -11.48 6.87 -4.13
CA SER A 44 -11.48 7.29 -5.55
C SER A 44 -10.05 7.26 -6.11
N GLN A 45 -9.90 6.96 -7.40
CA GLN A 45 -8.61 6.99 -8.09
C GLN A 45 -7.90 8.34 -7.93
N ALA A 46 -8.65 9.44 -8.00
CA ALA A 46 -8.11 10.78 -7.79
C ALA A 46 -7.53 10.97 -6.38
N THR A 47 -8.19 10.39 -5.36
CA THR A 47 -7.70 10.43 -3.98
C THR A 47 -6.44 9.60 -3.82
N LEU A 48 -6.42 8.37 -4.36
CA LEU A 48 -5.23 7.52 -4.32
C LEU A 48 -4.05 8.17 -5.03
N LYS A 49 -4.26 8.74 -6.20
CA LYS A 49 -3.22 9.47 -6.93
C LYS A 49 -2.69 10.63 -6.11
N ALA A 50 -3.54 11.35 -5.39
CA ALA A 50 -3.08 12.43 -4.51
C ALA A 50 -2.23 11.91 -3.33
N ILE A 51 -2.56 10.73 -2.79
CA ILE A 51 -1.80 10.08 -1.71
C ILE A 51 -0.45 9.60 -2.23
N THR A 52 -0.42 8.81 -3.32
CA THR A 52 0.82 8.20 -3.86
C THR A 52 1.79 9.22 -4.45
N THR A 53 1.29 10.37 -4.91
CA THR A 53 2.13 11.48 -5.41
C THR A 53 2.48 12.51 -4.35
N ASN A 54 2.11 12.28 -3.09
CA ASN A 54 2.25 13.23 -1.98
C ASN A 54 1.76 14.65 -2.34
N LYS A 55 0.70 14.77 -3.14
CA LYS A 55 0.15 16.08 -3.51
C LYS A 55 -0.46 16.75 -2.28
N THR A 56 -0.40 18.09 -2.27
CA THR A 56 -0.76 19.09 -1.25
C THR A 56 -1.94 18.73 -0.32
N MET A 57 -1.73 17.71 0.51
CA MET A 57 -2.72 17.20 1.44
C MET A 57 -2.29 17.53 2.85
N LYS A 58 -3.26 18.02 3.64
CA LYS A 58 -3.05 18.28 5.06
C LYS A 58 -2.64 16.98 5.77
N PRO A 59 -1.61 16.99 6.65
CA PRO A 59 -1.13 15.82 7.39
C PRO A 59 -2.24 14.97 8.02
N VAL A 60 -3.17 15.62 8.72
CA VAL A 60 -4.31 14.95 9.38
C VAL A 60 -5.19 14.19 8.38
N LYS A 61 -5.39 14.74 7.18
CA LYS A 61 -6.20 14.09 6.14
C LYS A 61 -5.44 12.93 5.50
N PHE A 62 -4.12 13.10 5.31
CA PHE A 62 -3.24 12.06 4.79
C PHE A 62 -3.24 10.84 5.71
N LYS A 63 -2.97 11.03 7.00
CA LYS A 63 -3.00 9.98 8.04
C LYS A 63 -4.31 9.18 8.02
N LYS A 64 -5.46 9.88 8.02
CA LYS A 64 -6.78 9.23 7.93
C LYS A 64 -6.98 8.37 6.68
N TYR A 65 -6.39 8.74 5.56
CA TYR A 65 -6.47 7.90 4.36
C TYR A 65 -5.53 6.70 4.44
N VAL A 66 -4.32 6.86 4.98
CA VAL A 66 -3.39 5.75 5.21
C VAL A 66 -4.04 4.71 6.12
N GLU A 67 -4.64 5.13 7.23
CA GLU A 67 -5.40 4.26 8.15
C GLU A 67 -6.55 3.53 7.44
N LYS A 68 -7.31 4.23 6.58
CA LYS A 68 -8.37 3.60 5.78
C LYS A 68 -7.83 2.57 4.78
N ILE A 69 -6.70 2.87 4.15
CA ILE A 69 -6.03 1.94 3.23
C ILE A 69 -5.61 0.68 3.99
N SER A 70 -4.91 0.83 5.12
CA SER A 70 -4.52 -0.30 5.96
C SER A 70 -5.71 -1.13 6.41
N ALA A 71 -6.77 -0.48 6.93
CA ALA A 71 -7.97 -1.17 7.39
C ALA A 71 -8.68 -1.95 6.28
N ASN A 72 -8.84 -1.36 5.09
CA ASN A 72 -9.52 -2.04 3.97
C ASN A 72 -8.68 -3.17 3.37
N LEU A 73 -7.36 -3.12 3.51
CA LEU A 73 -6.45 -4.19 3.10
C LEU A 73 -6.23 -5.24 4.21
N GLY A 74 -6.83 -5.08 5.40
CA GLY A 74 -6.62 -5.96 6.55
C GLY A 74 -5.19 -5.92 7.09
N LEU A 75 -4.48 -4.81 6.86
CA LEU A 75 -3.11 -4.58 7.33
C LEU A 75 -3.11 -3.83 8.67
N ASP A 76 -1.99 -3.91 9.36
CA ASP A 76 -1.72 -3.10 10.54
C ASP A 76 -1.77 -1.60 10.19
N ASN A 77 -2.27 -0.77 11.11
CA ASN A 77 -2.39 0.68 10.93
C ASN A 77 -1.02 1.33 10.68
N GLU A 78 0.02 0.77 11.29
CA GLU A 78 1.41 1.22 11.17
C GLU A 78 2.16 0.52 10.03
N TYR A 79 1.49 -0.31 9.21
CA TYR A 79 2.15 -1.06 8.14
C TYR A 79 2.92 -0.14 7.21
N PHE A 80 2.29 0.92 6.68
CA PHE A 80 2.94 1.83 5.73
C PHE A 80 3.92 2.81 6.37
N THR A 81 3.99 2.88 7.70
CA THR A 81 5.00 3.67 8.43
C THR A 81 6.27 2.87 8.69
N ARG A 82 6.33 1.58 8.36
CA ARG A 82 7.56 0.77 8.49
C ARG A 82 8.62 1.16 7.47
N GLU A 83 9.87 0.76 7.70
CA GLU A 83 10.93 0.98 6.73
C GLU A 83 10.59 0.33 5.38
N GLN A 84 10.98 0.98 4.30
CA GLN A 84 10.67 0.50 2.94
C GLN A 84 11.18 -0.93 2.70
N ALA A 85 12.32 -1.28 3.30
CA ALA A 85 12.90 -2.62 3.23
C ALA A 85 11.94 -3.69 3.78
N GLU A 86 11.21 -3.40 4.86
CA GLU A 86 10.24 -4.31 5.46
C GLU A 86 9.01 -4.50 4.57
N ILE A 87 8.57 -3.45 3.87
CA ILE A 87 7.45 -3.53 2.91
C ILE A 87 7.84 -4.42 1.73
N THR A 88 9.07 -4.29 1.23
CA THR A 88 9.57 -5.09 0.09
C THR A 88 9.92 -6.53 0.47
N ALA A 89 10.21 -6.80 1.74
CA ALA A 89 10.47 -8.15 2.24
C ALA A 89 9.20 -8.93 2.57
N ALA A 90 8.04 -8.24 2.64
CA ALA A 90 6.77 -8.88 2.96
C ALA A 90 6.34 -9.85 1.84
N PRO A 91 5.83 -11.04 2.19
CA PRO A 91 5.42 -12.04 1.20
C PRO A 91 4.30 -11.50 0.31
N ILE A 92 4.44 -11.70 -1.01
CA ILE A 92 3.46 -11.23 -2.00
C ILE A 92 2.18 -12.04 -1.83
N GLN A 93 1.10 -11.38 -1.43
CA GLN A 93 -0.20 -12.03 -1.38
C GLN A 93 -0.84 -11.96 -2.76
N TYR A 94 -1.00 -13.08 -3.47
CA TYR A 94 -1.68 -13.11 -4.77
C TYR A 94 -3.20 -13.41 -4.69
N SER A 95 -3.74 -13.63 -3.49
CA SER A 95 -5.09 -14.21 -3.27
C SER A 95 -6.27 -13.21 -3.26
N ASP A 96 -6.14 -12.02 -3.83
CA ASP A 96 -7.24 -11.04 -3.84
C ASP A 96 -7.87 -10.98 -5.23
N GLU A 97 -9.18 -11.23 -5.31
CA GLU A 97 -9.98 -11.21 -6.55
C GLU A 97 -9.97 -9.84 -7.26
N ASN A 98 -9.54 -8.80 -6.56
CA ASN A 98 -9.35 -7.47 -7.14
C ASN A 98 -7.95 -7.25 -7.71
N LYS A 99 -6.97 -8.13 -7.44
CA LYS A 99 -5.64 -8.03 -8.05
C LYS A 99 -5.74 -8.27 -9.54
N LEU A 100 -4.75 -7.79 -10.29
CA LEU A 100 -4.78 -7.80 -11.74
C LEU A 100 -5.00 -9.22 -12.29
N HIS A 101 -6.25 -9.57 -12.56
CA HIS A 101 -6.61 -10.67 -13.45
C HIS A 101 -6.34 -10.20 -14.88
N LEU A 102 -5.07 -10.04 -15.23
CA LEU A 102 -4.68 -10.12 -16.63
C LEU A 102 -5.05 -11.55 -17.05
N GLY A 103 -6.05 -11.70 -17.91
CA GLY A 103 -6.37 -12.95 -18.60
C GLY A 103 -5.25 -13.36 -19.56
N ASP A 104 -4.03 -13.49 -19.05
CA ASP A 104 -2.84 -13.90 -19.77
C ASP A 104 -2.27 -15.14 -19.05
N GLU A 105 -2.43 -16.29 -19.69
CA GLU A 105 -1.94 -17.62 -19.30
C GLU A 105 -0.47 -17.62 -18.86
N LYS A 106 0.31 -16.62 -19.29
CA LYS A 106 1.74 -16.45 -18.97
C LYS A 106 2.02 -16.16 -17.50
N LEU A 107 1.15 -15.41 -16.80
CA LEU A 107 1.35 -15.13 -15.37
C LEU A 107 0.81 -16.27 -14.48
N SER A 108 -0.22 -17.00 -14.95
CA SER A 108 -0.63 -18.26 -14.32
C SER A 108 0.54 -19.24 -14.27
N ALA A 109 1.28 -19.39 -15.38
CA ALA A 109 2.47 -20.24 -15.43
C ALA A 109 3.57 -19.78 -14.46
N ILE A 110 3.81 -18.47 -14.35
CA ILE A 110 4.81 -17.92 -13.42
C ILE A 110 4.38 -18.13 -11.96
N SER A 111 3.09 -17.91 -11.64
CA SER A 111 2.53 -18.17 -10.31
C SER A 111 2.58 -19.67 -9.95
N LEU A 112 2.33 -20.55 -10.91
CA LEU A 112 2.44 -22.00 -10.74
C LEU A 112 3.90 -22.41 -10.49
N LEU A 113 4.86 -21.85 -11.25
CA LEU A 113 6.29 -22.10 -11.09
C LEU A 113 6.81 -21.66 -9.72
N LEU A 114 6.39 -20.50 -9.21
CA LEU A 114 6.75 -20.05 -7.86
C LEU A 114 6.20 -21.00 -6.79
N LYS A 115 4.93 -21.42 -6.88
CA LYS A 115 4.35 -22.40 -5.96
C LYS A 115 5.08 -23.75 -6.00
N ILE A 116 5.52 -24.22 -7.18
CA ILE A 116 6.29 -25.47 -7.31
C ILE A 116 7.68 -25.32 -6.69
N SER A 117 8.31 -24.15 -6.79
CA SER A 117 9.63 -23.91 -6.20
C SER A 117 9.61 -23.86 -4.67
N GLU A 118 8.52 -23.40 -4.05
CA GLU A 118 8.34 -23.40 -2.60
C GLU A 118 8.13 -24.81 -2.02
N ILE A 119 7.62 -25.76 -2.81
CA ILE A 119 7.41 -27.15 -2.37
C ILE A 119 8.74 -27.94 -2.34
N HIS A 120 9.76 -27.50 -3.08
CA HIS A 120 11.04 -28.23 -3.23
C HIS A 120 12.14 -27.80 -2.25
N TYR A 121 11.89 -26.81 -1.39
CA TYR A 121 12.74 -26.54 -0.22
C TYR A 121 12.03 -27.03 1.05
N LYS A 122 12.18 -28.33 1.33
CA LYS A 122 12.04 -28.91 2.67
C LYS A 122 13.37 -29.51 3.09
#